data_AF-A0A7G8HI95-F1
#
_entry.id   AF-A0A7G8HI95-F1
#
_cell.length_a   1.000
_cell.length_b   1.000
_cell.length_c   1.000
_cell.angle_alpha   90.00
_cell.angle_beta   90.00
_cell.angle_gamma   90.00
#
_symmetry.space_group_name_H-M   'P 1'
#
loop_
_entity.id
_entity.type
_entity.pdbx_description
1 polymer ?
#
loop_
_entity_poly.entity_id
_entity_poly.type
_entity_poly.pdbx_seq_one_letter_code
_entity_poly.pdbx_strand_id
1 'polypeptide(L)'
;MRALPIALTLGLLFGGLAERGPIAHAQSVDVTTIKDELSPREFRAYGESSPKKLKSRIGELTFTKGGFAGGYPSLETIDTLKNELDFQKATQAYIWAVPIVSYARWLESHEELFGAKDGQIVRLTSPKAKQGILTANATTPYAVAFADLSRTGPLVFDIPKGLSAGVVNDI
;
A
#
# COMPACT_ATOMS: atom_id res chain seq x y z
N MET A 1 4.79 42.45 24.97
CA MET A 1 5.37 42.45 23.61
C MET A 1 4.66 41.36 22.81
N ARG A 2 4.46 41.61 21.51
CA ARG A 2 3.38 41.10 20.66
C ARG A 2 3.40 39.58 20.38
N ALA A 3 2.21 38.98 20.30
CA ALA A 3 1.99 37.66 19.73
C ALA A 3 2.10 37.73 18.19
N LEU A 4 2.86 36.82 17.59
CA LEU A 4 2.93 36.61 16.14
C LEU A 4 1.97 35.48 15.75
N PRO A 5 1.14 35.61 14.69
CA PRO A 5 0.41 34.49 14.14
C PRO A 5 1.30 33.73 13.15
N ILE A 6 1.47 32.43 13.35
CA ILE A 6 2.11 31.53 12.38
C ILE A 6 0.99 30.96 11.50
N ALA A 7 0.91 31.43 10.26
CA ALA A 7 0.11 30.80 9.23
C ALA A 7 0.93 29.65 8.61
N LEU A 8 0.48 28.40 8.81
CA LEU A 8 1.04 27.23 8.15
C LEU A 8 0.32 27.06 6.79
N THR A 9 0.96 27.48 5.70
CA THR A 9 0.50 27.17 4.35
C THR A 9 1.28 25.94 3.86
N LEU A 10 0.62 24.78 3.84
CA LEU A 10 1.20 23.54 3.32
C LEU A 10 1.09 23.54 1.78
N GLY A 11 2.09 24.10 1.11
CA GLY A 11 2.24 23.99 -0.34
C GLY A 11 3.05 22.75 -0.71
N LEU A 12 2.39 21.66 -1.11
CA LEU A 12 3.05 20.51 -1.72
C LEU A 12 3.40 20.84 -3.17
N LEU A 13 4.66 21.18 -3.42
CA LEU A 13 5.27 21.21 -4.75
C LEU A 13 5.71 19.79 -5.13
N PHE A 14 4.93 19.12 -5.98
CA PHE A 14 5.42 17.95 -6.72
C PHE A 14 6.12 18.42 -8.00
N GLY A 15 7.44 18.37 -8.01
CA GLY A 15 8.27 18.60 -9.19
C GLY A 15 8.50 17.31 -9.98
N GLY A 16 8.10 17.33 -11.26
CA GLY A 16 8.81 16.69 -12.36
C GLY A 16 8.72 15.17 -12.52
N LEU A 17 7.54 14.64 -12.92
CA LEU A 17 7.49 13.41 -13.69
C LEU A 17 7.72 13.75 -15.17
N ALA A 18 8.73 13.10 -15.76
CA ALA A 18 9.06 13.16 -17.18
C ALA A 18 7.79 13.04 -18.05
N GLU A 19 7.72 13.89 -19.07
CA GLU A 19 6.63 13.97 -20.06
C GLU A 19 6.31 12.60 -20.63
N ARG A 20 5.28 11.96 -20.07
CA ARG A 20 4.56 10.88 -20.76
C ARG A 20 3.68 11.60 -21.79
N GLY A 21 3.91 11.31 -23.08
CA GLY A 21 3.04 11.79 -24.16
C GLY A 21 1.56 11.55 -23.84
N PRO A 22 0.64 12.28 -24.49
CA PRO A 22 -0.77 12.30 -24.11
C PRO A 22 -1.28 10.86 -24.00
N ILE A 23 -1.66 10.46 -22.78
CA ILE A 23 -2.43 9.24 -22.58
C ILE A 23 -3.71 9.50 -23.37
N ALA A 24 -3.87 8.81 -24.50
CA ALA A 24 -5.14 8.82 -25.19
C ALA A 24 -6.20 8.41 -24.17
N HIS A 25 -7.01 9.38 -23.73
CA HIS A 25 -8.19 9.07 -22.94
C HIS A 25 -9.00 8.12 -23.79
N ALA A 26 -9.07 6.85 -23.38
CA ALA A 26 -10.10 5.97 -23.89
C ALA A 26 -11.41 6.73 -23.65
N GLN A 27 -12.12 7.09 -24.73
CA GLN A 27 -13.37 7.83 -24.61
C GLN A 27 -14.25 7.06 -23.63
N SER A 28 -14.60 7.70 -22.52
CA SER A 28 -15.58 7.15 -21.60
C SER A 28 -16.88 6.99 -22.38
N VAL A 29 -17.36 5.76 -22.49
CA VAL A 29 -18.70 5.51 -23.01
C VAL A 29 -19.67 6.14 -22.01
N ASP A 30 -20.54 7.03 -22.48
CA ASP A 30 -21.57 7.66 -21.66
C ASP A 30 -22.50 6.57 -21.09
N VAL A 31 -22.53 6.43 -19.76
CA VAL A 31 -23.28 5.38 -19.06
C VAL A 31 -24.78 5.46 -19.38
N THR A 32 -25.28 6.63 -19.77
CA THR A 32 -26.69 6.83 -20.16
C THR A 32 -27.05 6.23 -21.53
N THR A 33 -26.05 5.83 -22.33
CA THR A 33 -26.24 5.11 -23.60
C THR A 33 -26.09 3.59 -23.50
N ILE A 34 -25.66 3.08 -22.35
CA ILE A 34 -25.78 1.66 -22.02
C ILE A 34 -27.25 1.43 -21.66
N LYS A 35 -28.10 1.24 -22.69
CA LYS A 35 -29.48 0.81 -22.48
C LYS A 35 -29.46 -0.40 -21.55
N ASP A 36 -30.25 -0.33 -20.49
CA ASP A 36 -30.57 -1.49 -19.66
C ASP A 36 -30.90 -2.68 -20.59
N GLU A 37 -30.05 -3.69 -20.50
CA GLU A 37 -30.16 -5.00 -21.14
C GLU A 37 -30.31 -4.99 -22.68
N LEU A 38 -29.16 -4.96 -23.38
CA LEU A 38 -29.11 -5.43 -24.77
C LEU A 38 -29.80 -6.81 -24.86
N SER A 39 -30.71 -7.00 -25.81
CA SER A 39 -31.24 -8.34 -26.06
C SER A 39 -30.08 -9.29 -26.40
N PRO A 40 -30.18 -10.61 -26.13
CA PRO A 40 -29.12 -11.54 -26.49
C PRO A 40 -28.68 -11.47 -27.96
N ARG A 41 -29.56 -11.03 -28.87
CA ARG A 41 -29.22 -10.79 -30.28
C ARG A 41 -28.39 -9.51 -30.47
N GLU A 42 -28.76 -8.42 -29.82
CA GLU A 42 -28.03 -7.15 -29.88
C GLU A 42 -26.67 -7.24 -29.19
N PHE A 43 -26.57 -7.97 -28.07
CA PHE A 43 -25.30 -8.27 -27.41
C PHE A 43 -24.38 -9.10 -28.31
N ARG A 44 -24.91 -10.12 -28.99
CA ARG A 44 -24.12 -10.92 -29.96
C ARG A 44 -23.66 -10.08 -31.16
N ALA A 45 -24.53 -9.23 -31.70
CA ALA A 45 -24.17 -8.32 -32.79
C ALA A 45 -23.10 -7.30 -32.37
N TYR A 46 -23.20 -6.77 -31.14
CA TYR A 46 -22.16 -5.94 -30.55
C TYR A 46 -20.83 -6.69 -30.40
N GLY A 47 -20.88 -7.95 -29.94
CA GLY A 47 -19.73 -8.85 -29.91
C GLY A 47 -19.04 -8.96 -31.28
N GLU A 48 -19.79 -9.22 -32.35
CA GLU A 48 -19.24 -9.30 -33.71
C GLU A 48 -18.58 -8.00 -34.21
N SER A 49 -19.07 -6.84 -33.74
CA SER A 49 -18.48 -5.53 -34.05
C SER A 49 -17.28 -5.15 -33.16
N SER A 50 -17.08 -5.86 -32.05
CA SER A 50 -16.04 -5.53 -31.08
C SER A 50 -14.65 -6.01 -31.55
N PRO A 51 -13.56 -5.29 -31.20
CA PRO A 51 -12.23 -5.61 -31.69
C PRO A 51 -11.75 -6.96 -31.15
N LYS A 52 -11.12 -7.75 -32.02
CA LYS A 52 -10.44 -9.01 -31.64
C LYS A 52 -9.06 -8.79 -31.03
N LYS A 53 -8.53 -7.57 -31.16
CA LYS A 53 -7.23 -7.14 -30.66
C LYS A 53 -7.41 -5.79 -30.00
N LEU A 54 -7.10 -5.70 -28.71
CA LEU A 54 -7.22 -4.49 -27.91
C LEU A 54 -5.84 -4.09 -27.42
N LYS A 55 -5.33 -2.93 -27.87
CA LYS A 55 -4.09 -2.40 -27.34
C LYS A 55 -4.35 -1.76 -25.98
N SER A 56 -3.54 -2.12 -24.99
CA SER A 56 -3.64 -1.60 -23.62
C SER A 56 -2.26 -1.29 -23.06
N ARG A 57 -2.20 -0.71 -21.85
CA ARG A 57 -0.93 -0.45 -21.15
C ARG A 57 -0.15 -1.72 -20.80
N ILE A 58 -0.82 -2.87 -20.77
CA ILE A 58 -0.22 -4.17 -20.43
C ILE A 58 0.07 -5.01 -21.70
N GLY A 59 0.00 -4.39 -22.88
CA GLY A 59 0.17 -5.05 -24.16
C GLY A 59 -1.12 -5.21 -24.96
N GLU A 60 -1.01 -5.91 -26.08
CA GLU A 60 -2.16 -6.25 -26.93
C GLU A 60 -2.88 -7.47 -26.36
N LEU A 61 -4.18 -7.34 -26.09
CA LEU A 61 -5.06 -8.41 -25.63
C LEU A 61 -5.84 -8.95 -26.82
N THR A 62 -5.89 -10.26 -26.97
CA THR A 62 -6.51 -10.94 -28.11
C THR A 62 -7.71 -11.77 -27.68
N PHE A 63 -8.74 -11.78 -28.52
CA PHE A 63 -10.03 -12.41 -28.24
C PHE A 63 -10.44 -13.33 -29.39
N THR A 64 -11.27 -14.32 -29.08
CA THR A 64 -11.81 -15.27 -30.06
C THR A 64 -12.80 -14.59 -31.02
N LYS A 65 -13.48 -15.36 -31.88
CA LYS A 65 -14.30 -14.85 -33.00
C LYS A 65 -15.32 -13.76 -32.60
N GLY A 66 -15.85 -13.82 -31.37
CA GLY A 66 -16.82 -12.83 -30.84
C GLY A 66 -16.22 -11.51 -30.33
N GLY A 67 -14.91 -11.27 -30.54
CA GLY A 67 -14.24 -10.03 -30.13
C GLY A 67 -14.18 -9.81 -28.62
N PHE A 68 -13.77 -8.62 -28.17
CA PHE A 68 -13.69 -8.26 -26.75
C PHE A 68 -15.02 -8.43 -26.01
N ALA A 69 -16.14 -8.07 -26.63
CA ALA A 69 -17.43 -7.99 -25.95
C ALA A 69 -18.24 -9.30 -25.99
N GLY A 70 -18.08 -10.12 -27.03
CA GLY A 70 -18.85 -11.36 -27.20
C GLY A 70 -18.00 -12.63 -27.35
N GLY A 71 -16.68 -12.50 -27.29
CA GLY A 71 -15.71 -13.59 -27.37
C GLY A 71 -15.09 -13.89 -26.01
N TYR A 72 -14.18 -14.86 -26.02
CA TYR A 72 -13.34 -15.20 -24.87
C TYR A 72 -11.94 -14.65 -25.10
N PRO A 73 -11.18 -14.28 -24.05
CA PRO A 73 -9.76 -13.99 -24.20
C PRO A 73 -9.02 -15.23 -24.71
N SER A 74 -7.96 -15.03 -25.50
CA SER A 74 -7.05 -16.13 -25.87
C SER A 74 -6.33 -16.67 -24.63
N LEU A 75 -5.77 -17.88 -24.74
CA LEU A 75 -4.98 -18.46 -23.63
C LEU A 75 -3.83 -17.54 -23.22
N GLU A 76 -3.12 -16.97 -24.20
CA GLU A 76 -2.07 -15.97 -23.96
C GLU A 76 -2.59 -14.74 -23.21
N THR A 77 -3.76 -14.22 -23.61
CA THR A 77 -4.38 -13.07 -22.92
C THR A 77 -4.82 -13.41 -21.51
N ILE A 78 -5.31 -14.64 -21.25
CA ILE A 78 -5.63 -15.11 -19.90
C ILE A 78 -4.36 -15.09 -19.05
N ASP A 79 -3.24 -15.60 -19.57
CA ASP A 79 -1.97 -15.63 -18.85
C ASP A 79 -1.44 -14.22 -18.57
N THR A 80 -1.50 -13.32 -19.56
CA THR A 80 -1.15 -11.89 -19.39
C THR A 80 -2.00 -11.23 -18.30
N LEU A 81 -3.32 -11.43 -18.33
CA LEU A 81 -4.24 -10.82 -17.36
C LEU A 81 -4.02 -11.36 -15.95
N LYS A 82 -3.79 -12.66 -15.79
CA LYS A 82 -3.47 -13.27 -14.49
C LYS A 82 -2.15 -12.75 -13.94
N ASN A 83 -1.12 -12.67 -14.78
CA ASN A 83 0.18 -12.15 -14.36
C ASN A 83 0.08 -10.68 -13.92
N GLU A 84 -0.62 -9.85 -14.70
CA GLU A 84 -0.85 -8.44 -14.33
C GLU A 84 -1.65 -8.32 -13.04
N LEU A 85 -2.66 -9.17 -12.84
CA LEU A 85 -3.46 -9.18 -11.61
C LEU A 85 -2.58 -9.49 -10.39
N ASP A 86 -1.71 -10.49 -10.48
CA ASP A 86 -0.81 -10.86 -9.39
C ASP A 86 0.24 -9.77 -9.14
N PHE A 87 0.78 -9.16 -10.21
CA PHE A 87 1.69 -8.01 -10.10
C PHE A 87 1.05 -6.83 -9.35
N GLN A 88 -0.18 -6.46 -9.73
CA GLN A 88 -0.91 -5.38 -9.07
C GLN A 88 -1.20 -5.70 -7.60
N LYS A 89 -1.66 -6.93 -7.31
CA LYS A 89 -1.91 -7.38 -5.94
C LYS A 89 -0.64 -7.34 -5.09
N ALA A 90 0.47 -7.86 -5.62
CA ALA A 90 1.76 -7.84 -4.91
C ALA A 90 2.23 -6.41 -4.63
N THR A 91 2.09 -5.50 -5.60
CA THR A 91 2.44 -4.09 -5.44
C THR A 91 1.60 -3.41 -4.35
N GLN A 92 0.29 -3.64 -4.35
CA GLN A 92 -0.60 -3.07 -3.33
C GLN A 92 -0.36 -3.69 -1.95
N ALA A 93 -0.15 -5.01 -1.88
CA ALA A 93 0.18 -5.70 -0.64
C ALA A 93 1.47 -5.18 -0.02
N TYR A 94 2.49 -4.88 -0.84
CA TYR A 94 3.73 -4.27 -0.35
C TYR A 94 3.49 -2.92 0.31
N ILE A 95 2.72 -2.02 -0.33
CA ILE A 95 2.41 -0.68 0.21
C ILE A 95 1.59 -0.81 1.51
N TRP A 96 0.58 -1.68 1.50
CA TRP A 96 -0.25 -1.95 2.67
C TRP A 96 0.57 -2.48 3.85
N ALA A 97 1.55 -3.34 3.59
CA ALA A 97 2.38 -3.98 4.61
C ALA A 97 3.50 -3.10 5.18
N VAL A 98 3.75 -1.89 4.66
CA VAL A 98 4.87 -1.03 5.10
C VAL A 98 4.93 -0.84 6.63
N PRO A 99 3.82 -0.49 7.33
CA PRO A 99 3.86 -0.32 8.78
C PRO A 99 4.19 -1.62 9.53
N ILE A 100 3.50 -2.71 9.16
CA ILE A 100 3.66 -4.04 9.77
C ILE A 100 5.11 -4.52 9.62
N VAL A 101 5.68 -4.42 8.42
CA VAL A 101 7.07 -4.83 8.16
C VAL A 101 8.06 -3.99 8.97
N SER A 102 7.83 -2.69 9.11
CA SER A 102 8.68 -1.83 9.94
C SER A 102 8.69 -2.28 11.41
N TYR A 103 7.52 -2.58 11.99
CA TYR A 103 7.43 -3.08 13.36
C TYR A 103 7.97 -4.51 13.51
N ALA A 104 7.70 -5.41 12.55
CA ALA A 104 8.21 -6.78 12.56
C ALA A 104 9.74 -6.81 12.58
N ARG A 105 10.40 -6.00 11.74
CA ARG A 105 11.87 -5.91 11.71
C ARG A 105 12.42 -5.30 13.00
N TRP A 106 11.67 -4.42 13.65
CA TRP A 106 12.08 -3.83 14.93
C TRP A 106 11.94 -4.81 16.09
N LEU A 107 10.88 -5.62 16.10
CA LEU A 107 10.69 -6.75 17.01
C LEU A 107 11.80 -7.79 16.84
N GLU A 108 12.08 -8.23 15.62
CA GLU A 108 13.18 -9.16 15.32
C GLU A 108 14.53 -8.61 15.80
N SER A 109 14.80 -7.32 15.59
CA SER A 109 16.01 -6.69 16.12
C SER A 109 16.05 -6.70 17.66
N HIS A 110 14.92 -6.57 18.33
CA HIS A 110 14.85 -6.68 19.79
C HIS A 110 15.16 -8.11 20.27
N GLU A 111 14.58 -9.11 19.62
CA GLU A 111 14.76 -10.51 19.98
C GLU A 111 16.19 -10.98 19.64
N GLU A 112 16.69 -10.71 18.44
CA GLU A 112 17.95 -11.28 17.95
C GLU A 112 19.19 -10.48 18.35
N LEU A 113 19.15 -9.14 18.26
CA LEU A 113 20.33 -8.31 18.54
C LEU A 113 20.49 -8.01 20.03
N PHE A 114 19.37 -7.75 20.72
CA PHE A 114 19.39 -7.43 22.14
C PHE A 114 19.09 -8.63 23.04
N GLY A 115 18.61 -9.76 22.49
CA GLY A 115 18.21 -10.92 23.29
C GLY A 115 17.00 -10.61 24.20
N ALA A 116 16.22 -9.58 23.87
CA ALA A 116 15.09 -9.14 24.68
C ALA A 116 13.96 -10.16 24.57
N LYS A 117 13.43 -10.57 25.72
CA LYS A 117 12.26 -11.44 25.80
C LYS A 117 10.97 -10.61 25.77
N ASP A 118 9.83 -11.27 25.59
CA ASP A 118 8.52 -10.61 25.65
C ASP A 118 8.37 -9.75 26.92
N GLY A 119 7.96 -8.50 26.74
CA GLY A 119 7.77 -7.51 27.80
C GLY A 119 9.07 -6.93 28.37
N GLN A 120 10.24 -7.40 27.95
CA GLN A 120 11.52 -6.88 28.44
C GLN A 120 11.82 -5.52 27.80
N ILE A 121 12.09 -4.53 28.66
CA ILE A 121 12.37 -3.16 28.22
C ILE A 121 13.83 -3.03 27.78
N VAL A 122 14.02 -2.54 26.56
CA VAL A 122 15.31 -2.08 26.04
C VAL A 122 15.40 -0.57 26.18
N ARG A 123 16.48 -0.09 26.82
CA ARG A 123 16.70 1.33 27.12
C ARG A 123 17.76 1.92 26.20
N LEU A 124 17.38 2.93 25.42
CA LEU A 124 18.21 3.54 24.37
C LEU A 124 18.49 5.01 24.74
N THR A 125 19.66 5.25 25.31
CA THR A 125 19.99 6.55 25.94
C THR A 125 20.95 7.42 25.14
N SER A 126 21.59 6.90 24.09
CA SER A 126 22.52 7.66 23.25
C SER A 126 22.04 7.77 21.80
N PRO A 127 22.46 8.79 21.04
CA PRO A 127 22.20 8.85 19.60
C PRO A 127 22.67 7.61 18.85
N LYS A 128 23.82 7.04 19.25
CA LYS A 128 24.37 5.81 18.66
C LYS A 128 23.45 4.61 18.90
N ALA A 129 22.88 4.48 20.10
CA ALA A 129 21.94 3.41 20.42
C ALA A 129 20.63 3.53 19.62
N LYS A 130 20.20 4.76 19.29
CA LYS A 130 18.96 5.02 18.54
C LYS A 130 19.16 5.01 17.01
N GLN A 131 20.37 4.77 16.51
CA GLN A 131 20.68 4.90 15.08
C GLN A 131 19.86 3.96 14.18
N GLY A 132 19.40 2.82 14.70
CA GLY A 132 18.55 1.87 13.96
C GLY A 132 17.06 2.24 13.93
N ILE A 133 16.62 3.28 14.63
CA ILE A 133 15.21 3.67 14.68
C ILE A 133 14.95 4.74 13.63
N LEU A 134 13.96 4.47 12.76
CA LEU A 134 13.54 5.42 11.74
C LEU A 134 13.08 6.73 12.39
N THR A 135 13.65 7.84 11.92
CA THR A 135 13.32 9.22 12.34
C THR A 135 13.32 9.48 13.86
N ALA A 136 14.14 8.78 14.63
CA ALA A 136 14.25 8.99 16.08
C ALA A 136 14.71 10.42 16.43
N ASN A 137 14.14 11.00 17.49
CA ASN A 137 14.67 12.23 18.05
C ASN A 137 15.99 11.94 18.79
N ALA A 138 16.95 12.87 18.75
CA ALA A 138 18.27 12.67 19.34
C ALA A 138 18.32 12.92 20.85
N THR A 139 17.40 13.72 21.39
CA THR A 139 17.52 14.31 22.74
C THR A 139 16.87 13.49 23.85
N THR A 140 15.77 12.79 23.58
CA THR A 140 15.01 12.07 24.61
C THR A 140 15.47 10.61 24.67
N PRO A 141 15.77 10.04 25.86
CA PRO A 141 16.04 8.61 25.99
C PRO A 141 14.77 7.80 25.75
N TYR A 142 14.88 6.65 25.08
CA TYR A 142 13.74 5.76 24.81
C TYR A 142 13.76 4.54 25.72
N ALA A 143 12.57 4.06 26.07
CA ALA A 143 12.32 2.77 26.68
C ALA A 143 11.28 2.07 25.80
N VAL A 144 11.68 0.98 25.15
CA VAL A 144 10.85 0.25 24.19
C VAL A 144 10.78 -1.20 24.61
N ALA A 145 9.60 -1.80 24.48
CA ALA A 145 9.39 -3.21 24.69
C ALA A 145 8.43 -3.71 23.62
N PHE A 146 8.58 -4.99 23.29
CA PHE A 146 7.64 -5.72 22.48
C PHE A 146 7.16 -6.94 23.25
N ALA A 147 5.95 -7.39 22.97
CA ALA A 147 5.44 -8.63 23.53
C ALA A 147 4.42 -9.27 22.59
N ASP A 148 4.51 -10.60 22.47
CA ASP A 148 3.45 -11.42 21.90
C ASP A 148 2.49 -11.86 23.02
N LEU A 149 1.27 -11.33 23.00
CA LEU A 149 0.23 -11.65 23.98
C LEU A 149 -0.28 -13.09 23.87
N SER A 150 -0.07 -13.77 22.73
CA SER A 150 -0.39 -15.19 22.61
C SER A 150 0.58 -16.07 23.42
N ARG A 151 1.81 -15.58 23.65
CA ARG A 151 2.83 -16.26 24.47
C ARG A 151 2.75 -15.87 25.94
N THR A 152 2.52 -14.58 26.20
CA THR A 152 2.59 -14.01 27.56
C THR A 152 1.26 -13.97 28.29
N GLY A 153 0.14 -13.97 27.55
CA GLY A 153 -1.15 -13.57 28.11
C GLY A 153 -1.21 -12.07 28.39
N PRO A 154 -2.13 -11.61 29.26
CA PRO A 154 -2.23 -10.20 29.63
C PRO A 154 -0.96 -9.67 30.31
N LEU A 155 -0.55 -8.44 29.96
CA LEU A 155 0.59 -7.76 30.55
C LEU A 155 0.18 -6.49 31.28
N VAL A 156 0.93 -6.15 32.33
CA VAL A 156 0.80 -4.89 33.08
C VAL A 156 2.10 -4.09 32.90
N PHE A 157 1.95 -2.83 32.47
CA PHE A 157 3.05 -1.89 32.35
C PHE A 157 3.00 -0.88 33.50
N ASP A 158 3.85 -1.07 34.50
CA ASP A 158 3.97 -0.15 35.64
C ASP A 158 4.81 1.07 35.26
N ILE A 159 4.15 2.22 35.09
CA ILE A 159 4.81 3.49 34.74
C ILE A 159 5.09 4.27 36.04
N PRO A 160 6.36 4.52 36.39
CA PRO A 160 6.69 5.28 37.58
C PRO A 160 6.29 6.75 37.44
N LYS A 161 6.09 7.43 38.57
CA LYS A 161 5.86 8.87 38.60
C LYS A 161 7.05 9.61 37.96
N GLY A 162 6.77 10.46 36.97
CA GLY A 162 7.78 11.26 36.28
C GLY A 162 7.25 11.86 34.99
N LEU A 163 8.08 12.65 34.32
CA LEU A 163 7.76 13.16 32.98
C LEU A 163 8.08 12.06 31.96
N SER A 164 7.04 11.46 31.40
CA SER A 164 7.14 10.48 30.32
C SER A 164 6.05 10.74 29.28
N ALA A 165 6.34 10.35 28.04
CA ALA A 165 5.38 10.33 26.94
C ALA A 165 5.61 9.04 26.16
N GLY A 166 4.52 8.41 25.71
CA GLY A 166 4.59 7.12 25.04
C GLY A 166 3.27 6.74 24.40
N VAL A 167 3.30 5.60 23.72
CA VAL A 167 2.15 5.01 23.03
C VAL A 167 2.23 3.49 23.16
N VAL A 168 1.08 2.83 23.18
CA VAL A 168 0.95 1.38 23.01
C VAL A 168 0.27 1.17 21.67
N ASN A 169 0.92 0.40 20.80
CA ASN A 169 0.44 0.10 19.45
C ASN A 169 0.41 -1.41 19.23
N ASP A 170 -0.44 -1.83 18.30
CA ASP A 170 -0.39 -3.14 17.68
C ASP A 170 0.61 -3.16 16.51
N ILE A 171 0.74 -4.33 15.90
CA ILE A 171 1.48 -4.54 14.66
C ILE A 171 0.54 -4.45 13.45
#